data_AF-A0A067EVY6-F1
#
_entry.id   AF-A0A067EVY6-F1
#
_cell.length_a   1.000
_cell.length_b   1.000
_cell.length_c   1.000
_cell.angle_alpha   90.00
_cell.angle_beta   90.00
_cell.angle_gamma   90.00
#
_symmetry.space_group_name_H-M   'P 1'
#
loop_
_entity.id
_entity.type
_entity.pdbx_description
1 polymer ?
#
loop_
_entity_poly.entity_id
_entity_poly.type
_entity_poly.pdbx_seq_one_letter_code
_entity_poly.pdbx_strand_id
1 'polypeptide(L)'
;MPFNLESTFFIYFIVAIDVSRESSETGLPIIKKVEVDLKINLMESRALPALDQLLKDEKIHFFFENFDYAFVDAHKDNYRNYRETLMTLFKVGGIVIYDNTLWGGTVAMAEEQVPEILRSTRQPNWNLDKLFASSGPIR
;
A
#
# COMPACT_ATOMS: atom_id res chain seq x y z
N MET A 1 -14.66 -12.58 -1.29
CA MET A 1 -14.70 -13.81 -0.46
C MET A 1 -14.34 -13.42 0.97
N PRO A 2 -14.94 -14.03 2.01
CA PRO A 2 -14.61 -13.70 3.40
C PRO A 2 -13.22 -14.24 3.76
N PHE A 3 -12.54 -13.50 4.65
CA PHE A 3 -11.23 -13.82 5.21
C PHE A 3 -11.30 -15.15 5.99
N ASN A 4 -10.56 -16.17 5.54
CA ASN A 4 -10.55 -17.50 6.18
C ASN A 4 -9.18 -17.79 6.79
N LEU A 5 -9.09 -17.71 8.11
CA LEU A 5 -7.88 -17.93 8.91
C LEU A 5 -7.71 -19.40 9.37
N GLU A 6 -8.59 -20.33 8.97
CA GLU A 6 -8.63 -21.67 9.59
C GLU A 6 -7.68 -22.72 9.02
N SER A 7 -6.69 -22.36 8.19
CA SER A 7 -5.71 -23.37 7.73
C SER A 7 -4.32 -22.77 7.58
N THR A 8 -3.47 -23.10 8.56
CA THR A 8 -2.04 -22.75 8.66
C THR A 8 -1.79 -21.37 9.27
N PHE A 9 -1.29 -21.37 10.52
CA PHE A 9 -0.60 -20.22 11.10
C PHE A 9 0.68 -20.00 10.29
N PHE A 10 0.62 -19.18 9.24
CA PHE A 10 1.83 -18.65 8.66
C PHE A 10 2.40 -17.61 9.64
N ILE A 11 3.68 -17.76 9.97
CA ILE A 11 4.43 -16.80 10.82
C ILE A 11 4.53 -15.43 10.12
N TYR A 12 4.34 -15.40 8.79
CA TYR A 12 4.37 -14.19 7.96
C TYR A 12 3.35 -14.30 6.83
N PHE A 13 2.61 -13.23 6.54
CA PHE A 13 1.62 -13.15 5.46
C PHE A 13 1.70 -11.81 4.74
N ILE A 14 1.12 -11.74 3.54
CA ILE A 14 0.99 -10.53 2.73
C ILE A 14 -0.49 -10.31 2.44
N VAL A 15 -0.99 -9.10 2.68
CA VAL A 15 -2.26 -8.64 2.15
C VAL A 15 -1.96 -7.81 0.90
N ALA A 16 -2.38 -8.31 -0.26
CA ALA A 16 -2.23 -7.62 -1.54
C ALA A 16 -3.58 -7.04 -1.95
N ILE A 17 -3.63 -5.74 -2.24
CA ILE A 17 -4.87 -5.04 -2.61
C ILE A 17 -4.70 -4.44 -4.01
N ASP A 18 -5.56 -4.84 -4.92
CA ASP A 18 -5.59 -4.28 -6.28
C ASP A 18 -7.04 -4.21 -6.80
N VAL A 19 -7.31 -3.25 -7.67
CA VAL A 19 -8.62 -3.12 -8.33
C VAL A 19 -8.83 -4.15 -9.44
N SER A 20 -7.75 -4.71 -10.00
CA SER A 20 -7.78 -5.61 -11.15
C SER A 20 -7.29 -7.00 -10.78
N ARG A 21 -8.19 -7.97 -10.91
CA ARG A 21 -7.83 -9.39 -10.84
C ARG A 21 -6.99 -9.86 -12.03
N GLU A 22 -7.19 -9.26 -13.20
CA GLU A 22 -6.51 -9.64 -14.45
C GLU A 22 -4.98 -9.45 -14.37
N SER A 23 -4.54 -8.34 -13.76
CA SER A 23 -3.10 -8.09 -13.52
C SER A 23 -2.51 -9.14 -12.56
N SER A 24 -3.29 -9.54 -11.55
CA SER A 24 -2.90 -10.57 -10.59
C SER A 24 -2.86 -11.96 -11.24
N GLU A 25 -3.78 -12.26 -12.16
CA GLU A 25 -3.86 -13.54 -12.89
C GLU A 25 -2.66 -13.77 -13.82
N THR A 26 -2.02 -12.70 -14.30
CA THR A 26 -0.78 -12.81 -15.09
C THR A 26 0.39 -13.30 -14.24
N GLY A 27 0.53 -12.78 -13.01
CA GLY A 27 1.62 -13.14 -12.10
C GLY A 27 1.36 -14.40 -11.28
N LEU A 28 0.09 -14.75 -11.04
CA LEU A 28 -0.30 -15.85 -10.16
C LEU A 28 0.29 -17.22 -10.55
N PRO A 29 0.40 -17.61 -11.83
CA PRO A 29 1.07 -18.85 -12.21
C PRO A 29 2.52 -18.92 -11.74
N ILE A 30 3.24 -17.79 -11.75
CA ILE A 30 4.64 -17.72 -11.29
C ILE A 30 4.68 -17.83 -9.76
N ILE A 31 3.81 -17.11 -9.06
CA ILE A 31 3.70 -17.14 -7.59
C ILE A 31 3.37 -18.57 -7.10
N LYS A 32 2.43 -19.25 -7.76
CA LYS A 32 2.08 -20.65 -7.48
C LYS A 32 3.23 -21.61 -7.77
N LYS A 33 3.97 -21.39 -8.85
CA LYS A 33 5.12 -22.23 -9.23
C LYS A 33 6.22 -22.22 -8.16
N VAL A 34 6.36 -21.13 -7.40
CA VAL A 34 7.32 -21.03 -6.29
C VAL A 34 6.66 -21.26 -4.91
N GLU A 35 5.41 -21.71 -4.88
CA GLU A 35 4.67 -22.16 -3.69
C GLU A 35 4.57 -21.11 -2.56
N VAL A 36 4.50 -19.82 -2.93
CA VAL A 36 4.31 -18.72 -1.96
C VAL A 36 2.92 -18.11 -2.01
N ASP A 37 2.04 -18.60 -2.88
CA ASP A 37 0.66 -18.12 -3.02
C ASP A 37 -0.14 -18.27 -1.72
N LEU A 38 0.13 -19.33 -0.94
CA LEU A 38 -0.49 -19.54 0.37
C LEU A 38 -0.18 -18.44 1.40
N LYS A 39 0.87 -17.64 1.17
CA LYS A 39 1.23 -16.50 2.03
C LYS A 39 0.52 -15.20 1.63
N ILE A 40 -0.14 -15.18 0.47
CA ILE A 40 -0.69 -13.96 -0.14
C ILE A 40 -2.21 -14.02 -0.09
N ASN A 41 -2.81 -13.13 0.68
CA ASN A 41 -4.24 -12.85 0.64
C ASN A 41 -4.52 -11.71 -0.33
N LEU A 42 -5.05 -12.04 -1.51
CA LEU A 42 -5.42 -11.06 -2.53
C LEU A 42 -6.83 -10.51 -2.28
N MET A 43 -6.93 -9.19 -2.11
CA MET A 43 -8.17 -8.43 -1.99
C MET A 43 -8.40 -7.64 -3.27
N GLU A 44 -9.36 -8.09 -4.08
CA GLU A 44 -9.84 -7.34 -5.24
C GLU A 44 -10.73 -6.18 -4.77
N SER A 45 -10.16 -4.99 -4.65
CA SER A 45 -10.84 -3.80 -4.12
C SER A 45 -10.05 -2.53 -4.39
N ARG A 46 -10.70 -1.38 -4.25
CA ARG A 46 -9.98 -0.11 -4.07
C ARG A 46 -9.25 -0.14 -2.72
N ALA A 47 -8.06 0.45 -2.69
CA ALA A 47 -7.20 0.44 -1.51
C ALA A 47 -7.87 1.02 -0.24
N LEU A 48 -8.51 2.19 -0.31
CA LEU A 48 -9.15 2.79 0.88
C LEU A 48 -10.26 1.91 1.48
N PRO A 49 -11.26 1.43 0.71
CA PRO A 49 -12.24 0.49 1.24
C PRO A 49 -11.65 -0.80 1.84
N ALA A 50 -10.59 -1.33 1.24
CA ALA A 50 -9.93 -2.51 1.77
C ALA A 50 -9.21 -2.21 3.10
N LEU A 51 -8.48 -1.10 3.19
CA LEU A 51 -7.84 -0.66 4.44
C LEU A 51 -8.88 -0.39 5.53
N ASP A 52 -10.01 0.23 5.21
CA ASP A 52 -11.12 0.43 6.13
C ASP A 52 -11.73 -0.90 6.61
N GLN A 53 -11.76 -1.92 5.76
CA GLN A 53 -12.21 -3.26 6.14
C GLN A 53 -11.19 -3.91 7.09
N LEU A 54 -9.89 -3.79 6.82
CA LEU A 54 -8.84 -4.31 7.69
C LEU A 54 -8.87 -3.65 9.09
N LEU A 55 -9.18 -2.35 9.15
CA LEU A 55 -9.42 -1.60 10.40
C LEU A 55 -10.71 -1.98 11.13
N LYS A 56 -11.62 -2.74 10.53
CA LYS A 56 -12.86 -3.18 11.17
C LYS A 56 -12.84 -4.65 11.51
N ASP A 57 -11.88 -5.40 10.97
CA ASP A 57 -11.75 -6.82 11.20
C ASP A 57 -11.26 -7.04 12.63
N GLU A 58 -12.17 -7.48 13.51
CA GLU A 58 -11.88 -7.74 14.92
C GLU A 58 -10.75 -8.75 15.12
N LYS A 59 -10.51 -9.67 14.16
CA LYS A 59 -9.38 -10.59 14.25
C LYS A 59 -8.06 -9.86 14.00
N ILE A 60 -8.01 -9.00 12.98
CA ILE A 60 -6.84 -8.15 12.71
C ILE A 60 -6.64 -7.13 13.83
N HIS A 61 -7.72 -6.59 14.40
CA HIS A 61 -7.69 -5.71 15.56
C HIS A 61 -7.27 -6.43 16.85
N PHE A 62 -7.67 -7.67 17.09
CA PHE A 62 -7.17 -8.47 18.22
C PHE A 62 -5.64 -8.66 18.13
N PHE A 63 -5.14 -8.62 16.89
CA PHE A 63 -3.74 -8.55 16.50
C PHE A 63 -3.34 -7.12 16.05
N PHE A 64 -3.83 -6.07 16.70
CA PHE A 64 -3.29 -4.71 16.51
C PHE A 64 -1.76 -4.76 16.54
N GLU A 65 -1.08 -4.00 15.67
CA GLU A 65 0.39 -3.99 15.55
C GLU A 65 1.02 -5.20 14.81
N ASN A 66 0.30 -5.88 13.92
CA ASN A 66 0.86 -7.03 13.18
C ASN A 66 1.41 -6.73 11.79
N PHE A 67 1.24 -5.52 11.27
CA PHE A 67 1.92 -5.15 10.03
C PHE A 67 3.30 -4.58 10.31
N ASP A 68 4.30 -5.32 9.84
CA ASP A 68 5.71 -4.92 9.89
C ASP A 68 6.06 -3.95 8.75
N TYR A 69 5.46 -4.19 7.58
CA TYR A 69 5.86 -3.57 6.33
C TYR A 69 4.67 -3.29 5.40
N ALA A 70 4.65 -2.11 4.77
CA ALA A 70 3.78 -1.78 3.65
C ALA A 70 4.58 -1.24 2.47
N PHE A 71 4.19 -1.68 1.27
CA PHE A 71 4.61 -1.08 0.01
C PHE A 71 3.41 -0.45 -0.66
N VAL A 72 3.45 0.88 -0.83
CA VAL A 72 2.38 1.67 -1.42
C VAL A 72 2.82 2.06 -2.83
N ASP A 73 2.29 1.33 -3.81
CA ASP A 73 2.36 1.69 -5.23
C ASP A 73 0.97 1.63 -5.85
N ALA A 74 0.22 2.73 -5.68
CA ALA A 74 -1.18 2.83 -6.09
C ALA A 74 -1.49 4.24 -6.62
N HIS A 75 -2.77 4.62 -6.60
CA HIS A 75 -3.21 5.95 -6.99
C HIS A 75 -2.59 7.04 -6.11
N LYS A 76 -1.73 7.87 -6.71
CA LYS A 76 -0.90 8.88 -6.01
C LYS A 76 -1.73 9.93 -5.27
N ASP A 77 -2.90 10.31 -5.79
CA ASP A 77 -3.84 11.25 -5.14
C ASP A 77 -4.23 10.84 -3.73
N ASN A 78 -4.24 9.54 -3.44
CA ASN A 78 -4.64 9.00 -2.15
C ASN A 78 -3.47 8.70 -1.21
N TYR A 79 -2.22 8.99 -1.59
CA TYR A 79 -1.03 8.64 -0.79
C TYR A 79 -1.09 9.18 0.64
N ARG A 80 -1.63 10.41 0.82
CA ARG A 80 -1.87 10.97 2.15
C ARG A 80 -2.88 10.15 2.96
N ASN A 81 -4.00 9.78 2.35
CA ASN A 81 -5.04 8.98 3.00
C ASN A 81 -4.49 7.60 3.37
N TYR A 82 -3.76 6.95 2.46
CA TYR A 82 -3.08 5.69 2.74
C TYR A 82 -2.14 5.81 3.94
N ARG A 83 -1.36 6.89 4.01
CA ARG A 83 -0.49 7.15 5.17
C ARG A 83 -1.28 7.19 6.47
N GLU A 84 -2.33 8.01 6.53
CA GLU A 84 -3.13 8.17 7.75
C GLU A 84 -3.78 6.85 8.20
N THR A 85 -4.30 6.07 7.26
CA THR A 85 -4.89 4.75 7.56
C THR A 85 -3.83 3.72 7.99
N LEU A 86 -2.70 3.63 7.26
CA LEU A 86 -1.60 2.70 7.58
C LEU A 86 -0.98 3.01 8.94
N MET A 87 -0.92 4.28 9.33
CA MET A 87 -0.47 4.69 10.67
C MET A 87 -1.28 4.12 11.83
N THR A 88 -2.53 3.75 11.57
CA THR A 88 -3.39 3.15 12.57
C THR A 88 -3.28 1.62 12.57
N LEU A 89 -2.89 1.03 11.44
CA LEU A 89 -2.75 -0.42 11.26
C LEU A 89 -1.38 -0.96 11.71
N PHE A 90 -0.33 -0.14 11.68
CA PHE A 90 1.06 -0.56 11.84
C PHE A 90 1.55 -0.45 13.28
N LYS A 91 2.51 -1.31 13.62
CA LYS A 91 3.22 -1.24 14.90
C LYS A 91 4.22 -0.08 14.96
N VAL A 92 4.58 0.34 16.17
CA VAL A 92 5.72 1.25 16.38
C VAL A 92 6.98 0.64 15.80
N GLY A 93 7.71 1.42 14.99
CA GLY A 93 8.88 0.94 14.24
C GLY A 93 8.57 0.13 12.98
N GLY A 94 7.30 -0.02 12.59
CA GLY A 94 6.91 -0.55 11.29
C GLY A 94 7.37 0.36 10.14
N ILE A 95 7.55 -0.23 8.96
CA ILE A 95 8.12 0.47 7.80
C ILE A 95 7.05 0.60 6.71
N VAL A 96 6.81 1.83 6.26
CA VAL A 96 5.95 2.09 5.09
C VAL A 96 6.81 2.70 4.00
N ILE A 97 6.85 2.05 2.83
CA ILE A 97 7.58 2.49 1.65
C ILE A 97 6.58 2.94 0.59
N TYR A 98 6.84 4.09 -0.02
CA TYR A 98 6.04 4.66 -1.10
C TYR A 98 6.84 4.64 -2.39
N ASP A 99 6.27 4.08 -3.45
CA ASP A 99 6.93 4.08 -4.76
C ASP A 99 6.61 5.34 -5.56
N ASN A 100 7.55 5.66 -6.46
CA ASN A 100 7.54 6.75 -7.42
C ASN A 100 7.47 8.17 -6.82
N THR A 101 7.96 8.37 -5.60
CA THR A 101 8.01 9.70 -4.96
C THR A 101 8.74 10.75 -5.80
N LEU A 102 9.80 10.36 -6.52
CA LEU A 102 10.52 11.25 -7.44
C LEU A 102 9.79 11.51 -8.76
N TRP A 103 8.78 10.72 -9.11
CA TRP A 103 7.92 10.85 -10.29
C TRP A 103 8.66 11.23 -11.59
N GLY A 104 9.68 10.44 -11.97
CA GLY A 104 10.50 10.70 -13.16
C GLY A 104 11.38 11.96 -13.08
N GLY A 105 11.62 12.48 -11.88
CA GLY A 105 12.35 13.74 -11.63
C GLY A 105 11.48 14.99 -11.73
N THR A 106 10.20 14.86 -12.08
CA THR A 106 9.30 16.02 -12.28
C THR A 106 9.05 16.82 -11.01
N VAL A 107 9.18 16.20 -9.84
CA VAL A 107 9.13 16.89 -8.55
C VAL A 107 10.29 17.87 -8.34
N ALA A 108 11.30 17.91 -9.20
CA ALA A 108 12.38 18.90 -9.13
C ALA A 108 12.32 19.94 -10.26
N MET A 109 11.32 19.88 -11.14
CA MET A 109 11.20 20.74 -12.32
C MET A 109 10.30 21.96 -12.06
N ALA A 110 10.49 23.04 -12.82
CA ALA A 110 9.49 24.11 -12.89
C ALA A 110 8.21 23.56 -13.57
N GLU A 111 7.02 24.01 -13.15
CA GLU A 111 5.72 23.50 -13.63
C GLU A 111 5.60 23.58 -15.16
N GLU A 112 6.14 24.63 -15.76
CA GLU A 112 6.13 24.88 -17.20
C GLU A 112 6.93 23.82 -17.98
N GLN A 113 7.89 23.17 -17.32
CA GLN A 113 8.75 22.14 -17.91
C GLN A 113 8.21 20.72 -17.72
N VAL A 114 7.19 20.53 -16.89
CA VAL A 114 6.61 19.21 -16.63
C VAL A 114 5.73 18.79 -17.81
N PRO A 115 5.92 17.58 -18.36
CA PRO A 115 5.02 17.03 -19.38
C PRO A 115 3.58 17.00 -18.88
N GLU A 116 2.64 17.44 -19.70
CA GLU A 116 1.22 17.60 -19.32
C GLU A 116 0.63 16.32 -18.72
N ILE A 117 0.96 15.17 -19.31
CA ILE A 117 0.52 13.84 -18.85
C ILE A 117 0.96 13.49 -17.41
N LEU A 118 2.01 14.13 -16.88
CA LEU A 118 2.54 13.89 -15.54
C LEU A 118 2.13 14.97 -14.53
N ARG A 119 1.55 16.09 -14.98
CA ARG A 119 1.21 17.23 -14.09
C ARG A 119 0.18 16.85 -13.02
N SER A 120 -0.87 16.13 -13.40
CA SER A 120 -1.94 15.74 -12.47
C SER A 120 -1.44 14.84 -11.34
N THR A 121 -0.47 13.98 -11.63
CA THR A 121 0.09 13.00 -10.69
C THR A 121 1.37 13.48 -10.00
N ARG A 122 1.95 14.61 -10.43
CA ARG A 122 3.08 15.27 -9.78
C ARG A 122 2.68 15.83 -8.41
N GLN A 123 1.59 16.58 -8.35
CA GLN A 123 1.21 17.34 -7.15
C GLN A 123 1.05 16.46 -5.90
N PRO A 124 0.41 15.27 -5.97
CA PRO A 124 0.35 14.37 -4.82
C PRO A 124 1.72 13.90 -4.32
N ASN A 125 2.65 13.57 -5.22
CA ASN A 125 4.01 13.17 -4.86
C ASN A 125 4.79 14.33 -4.20
N TRP A 126 4.71 15.53 -4.77
CA TRP A 126 5.30 16.73 -4.17
C TRP A 126 4.74 17.01 -2.76
N ASN A 127 3.42 16.89 -2.58
CA ASN A 127 2.78 17.08 -1.28
C ASN A 127 3.22 16.01 -0.27
N LEU A 128 3.37 14.76 -0.72
CA LEU A 128 3.85 13.67 0.11
C LEU A 128 5.30 13.92 0.58
N ASP A 129 6.19 14.37 -0.30
CA ASP A 129 7.57 14.71 0.06
C ASP A 129 7.63 15.84 1.10
N LYS A 130 6.79 16.87 0.95
CA LYS A 130 6.66 17.94 1.95
C LYS A 130 6.11 17.42 3.27
N LEU A 131 5.17 16.47 3.23
CA LEU A 131 4.64 15.83 4.42
C LEU A 131 5.76 15.05 5.13
N PHE A 132 6.55 14.24 4.44
CA PHE A 132 7.68 13.50 5.05
C PHE A 132 8.79 14.41 5.56
N ALA A 133 9.05 15.54 4.91
CA ALA A 133 10.04 16.50 5.40
C ALA A 133 9.58 17.24 6.67
N SER A 134 8.27 17.43 6.84
CA SER A 134 7.69 18.20 7.97
C SER A 134 7.21 17.33 9.13
N SER A 135 6.81 16.08 8.85
CA SER A 135 6.55 15.08 9.88
C SER A 135 7.84 14.29 10.09
N GLY A 136 8.47 14.46 11.26
CA GLY A 136 9.64 13.67 11.66
C GLY A 136 9.38 12.16 11.61
N PRO A 137 10.33 11.32 12.07
CA PRO A 137 10.16 9.87 12.05
C PRO A 137 8.80 9.47 12.60
N ILE A 138 8.16 8.62 11.82
CA ILE A 138 6.79 8.20 11.99
C ILE A 138 6.76 7.24 13.18
N ARG A 139 6.29 7.73 14.34
CA ARG A 139 6.15 7.08 15.67
C ARG A 139 7.14 5.95 16.01
#